data_AF-A0AAV8D1X3-F1
#
_entry.id   AF-A0AAV8D1X3-F1
#
_cell.length_a   1.000
_cell.length_b   1.000
_cell.length_c   1.000
_cell.angle_alpha   90.00
_cell.angle_beta   90.00
_cell.angle_gamma   90.00
#
_symmetry.space_group_name_H-M   'P 1'
#
loop_
_entity.id
_entity.type
_entity.pdbx_description
1 polymer ?
#
loop_
_entity_poly.entity_id
_entity_poly.type
_entity_poly.pdbx_seq_one_letter_code
_entity_poly.pdbx_strand_id
1 'polypeptide(L)'
;MSWLTTLNLSNNYLSGSIPDSLSKLRQLESLDLSYNALTGKIPRGLTNLSSLAAFSVAYNNLSGPTLGLQPQFDTFDNRSYEGNPNLCGPPLSQSCFSNHDTKLPSFPDGAEDHRRDESIDFLILFGSFALFFVVSFWGFMAVLYFKRDWRFALFTMVDEFGDMIYVRVVLFVRKIRAARRDN
;
A
#
# COMPACT_ATOMS: atom_id res chain seq x y z
N MET A 1 -16.74 25.96 -14.83
CA MET A 1 -15.27 25.85 -14.90
C MET A 1 -14.82 25.34 -13.54
N SER A 2 -14.28 24.13 -13.47
CA SER A 2 -13.76 23.57 -12.21
C SER A 2 -12.24 23.80 -12.17
N TRP A 3 -11.75 24.45 -11.12
CA TRP A 3 -10.31 24.67 -10.89
C TRP A 3 -9.63 23.51 -10.15
N LEU A 4 -10.19 22.31 -10.25
CA LEU A 4 -9.68 21.17 -9.53
C LEU A 4 -8.47 20.60 -10.28
N THR A 5 -7.32 20.64 -9.62
CA THR A 5 -6.04 20.12 -10.14
C THR A 5 -5.70 18.74 -9.58
N THR A 6 -6.09 18.44 -8.34
CA THR A 6 -5.84 17.15 -7.71
C THR A 6 -7.14 16.58 -7.16
N LEU A 7 -7.41 15.32 -7.48
CA LEU A 7 -8.52 14.54 -6.94
C LEU A 7 -7.98 13.22 -6.43
N ASN A 8 -7.87 13.10 -5.10
CA ASN A 8 -7.51 11.86 -4.44
C ASN A 8 -8.73 11.33 -3.69
N LEU A 9 -9.20 10.16 -4.11
CA LEU A 9 -10.29 9.41 -3.49
C LEU A 9 -9.84 7.98 -3.13
N SER A 10 -8.54 7.73 -3.02
CA SER A 10 -8.04 6.39 -2.74
C SER A 10 -8.38 5.93 -1.32
N ASN A 11 -8.38 4.61 -1.11
CA ASN A 11 -8.65 3.96 0.17
C ASN A 11 -10.04 4.29 0.74
N ASN A 12 -11.06 4.15 -0.11
CA ASN A 12 -12.46 4.31 0.28
C ASN A 12 -13.27 3.08 -0.10
N TYR A 13 -14.55 3.08 0.25
CA TYR A 13 -15.51 2.05 -0.14
C TYR A 13 -16.39 2.50 -1.31
N LEU A 14 -15.85 3.34 -2.22
CA LEU A 14 -16.60 3.82 -3.36
C LEU A 14 -16.93 2.64 -4.29
N SER A 15 -18.18 2.57 -4.73
CA SER A 15 -18.69 1.51 -5.60
C SER A 15 -19.47 2.09 -6.78
N GLY A 16 -19.83 1.24 -7.74
CA GLY A 16 -20.39 1.65 -9.02
C GLY A 16 -19.32 2.01 -10.04
N SER A 17 -19.71 2.63 -11.15
CA SER A 17 -18.81 2.95 -12.25
C SER A 17 -18.19 4.33 -12.15
N ILE A 18 -16.98 4.49 -12.71
CA ILE A 18 -16.34 5.81 -12.86
C ILE A 18 -17.25 6.68 -13.75
N PRO A 19 -17.72 7.84 -13.27
CA PRO A 19 -18.67 8.64 -14.03
C PRO A 19 -17.97 9.45 -15.13
N ASP A 20 -18.58 9.48 -16.31
CA ASP A 20 -18.09 10.26 -17.47
C ASP A 20 -17.95 11.76 -17.17
N SER A 21 -18.66 12.28 -16.17
CA SER A 21 -18.57 13.68 -15.75
C SER A 21 -17.17 14.10 -15.30
N LEU A 22 -16.32 13.14 -14.86
CA LEU A 22 -14.92 13.43 -14.52
C LEU A 22 -14.13 13.98 -15.71
N SER A 23 -14.51 13.64 -16.95
CA SER A 23 -13.90 14.19 -18.18
C SER A 23 -14.03 15.71 -18.32
N LYS A 24 -14.93 16.35 -17.55
CA LYS A 24 -15.13 17.81 -17.58
C LYS A 24 -14.05 18.58 -16.81
N LEU A 25 -13.29 17.90 -15.96
CA LEU A 25 -12.26 18.48 -15.09
C LEU A 25 -10.95 18.72 -15.84
N ARG A 26 -10.98 19.55 -16.90
CA ARG A 26 -9.84 19.71 -17.84
C ARG A 26 -8.52 20.18 -17.20
N GLN A 27 -8.57 20.78 -16.01
CA GLN A 27 -7.40 21.25 -15.26
C GLN A 27 -6.83 20.20 -14.31
N LEU A 28 -7.39 18.98 -14.29
CA LEU A 28 -6.95 17.92 -13.40
C LEU A 28 -5.58 17.39 -13.85
N GLU A 29 -4.63 17.44 -12.93
CA GLU A 29 -3.25 16.98 -13.06
C GLU A 29 -3.02 15.64 -12.36
N SER A 30 -3.76 15.37 -11.26
CA SER A 30 -3.64 14.14 -10.50
C SER A 30 -4.99 13.54 -10.16
N LEU A 31 -5.18 12.27 -10.53
CA LEU A 31 -6.38 11.48 -10.24
C LEU A 31 -5.99 10.15 -9.61
N ASP A 32 -6.32 9.97 -8.34
CA ASP A 32 -6.14 8.71 -7.61
C ASP A 32 -7.49 8.16 -7.15
N LEU A 33 -7.88 7.01 -7.71
CA LEU A 33 -9.08 6.26 -7.39
C LEU A 33 -8.74 4.87 -6.81
N SER A 34 -7.47 4.63 -6.45
CA SER A 34 -6.99 3.32 -6.05
C SER A 34 -7.62 2.82 -4.74
N TYR A 35 -7.59 1.51 -4.50
CA TYR A 35 -8.13 0.90 -3.26
C TYR A 35 -9.59 1.29 -3.00
N ASN A 36 -10.45 0.97 -3.96
CA ASN A 36 -11.89 1.15 -3.88
C ASN A 36 -12.62 -0.10 -4.42
N ALA A 37 -13.96 -0.07 -4.43
CA ALA A 37 -14.80 -1.13 -4.99
C ALA A 37 -15.45 -0.69 -6.32
N LEU A 38 -14.77 0.12 -7.13
CA LEU A 38 -15.29 0.61 -8.40
C LEU A 38 -15.38 -0.54 -9.42
N THR A 39 -16.40 -0.48 -10.27
CA THR A 39 -16.77 -1.54 -11.22
C THR A 39 -16.99 -0.97 -12.63
N GLY A 40 -17.09 -1.85 -13.63
CA GLY A 40 -17.32 -1.45 -15.01
C GLY A 40 -16.06 -0.95 -15.71
N LYS A 41 -16.22 -0.22 -16.82
CA LYS A 41 -15.11 0.17 -17.71
C LYS A 41 -14.52 1.50 -17.32
N ILE A 42 -13.24 1.70 -17.63
CA ILE A 42 -12.60 3.02 -17.59
C ILE A 42 -13.23 3.87 -18.71
N PRO A 43 -13.86 5.02 -18.39
CA PRO A 43 -14.55 5.82 -19.39
C PRO A 43 -13.57 6.48 -20.35
N ARG A 44 -13.79 6.30 -21.65
CA ARG A 44 -12.97 6.92 -22.70
C ARG A 44 -12.93 8.44 -22.60
N GLY A 45 -13.94 9.07 -21.97
CA GLY A 45 -13.94 10.51 -21.74
C GLY A 45 -12.74 11.02 -20.93
N LEU A 46 -12.07 10.17 -20.13
CA LEU A 46 -10.87 10.58 -19.38
C LEU A 46 -9.70 10.99 -20.27
N THR A 47 -9.70 10.60 -21.56
CA THR A 47 -8.72 11.08 -22.54
C THR A 47 -8.82 12.58 -22.81
N ASN A 48 -9.91 13.23 -22.39
CA ASN A 48 -10.07 14.69 -22.50
C ASN A 48 -9.35 15.47 -21.39
N LEU A 49 -8.76 14.78 -20.40
CA LEU A 49 -8.01 15.39 -19.32
C LEU A 49 -6.56 15.68 -19.73
N SER A 50 -6.37 16.63 -20.65
CA SER A 50 -5.05 16.91 -21.26
C SER A 50 -3.95 17.31 -20.28
N SER A 51 -4.29 17.75 -19.06
CA SER A 51 -3.32 18.14 -18.02
C SER A 51 -2.94 17.00 -17.07
N LEU A 52 -3.54 15.81 -17.22
CA LEU A 52 -3.34 14.69 -16.31
C LEU A 52 -1.91 14.14 -16.43
N ALA A 53 -1.19 14.18 -15.31
CA ALA A 53 0.20 13.73 -15.17
C ALA A 53 0.34 12.55 -14.19
N ALA A 54 -0.62 12.36 -13.29
CA ALA A 54 -0.67 11.23 -12.39
C ALA A 54 -2.07 10.58 -12.42
N PHE A 55 -2.12 9.27 -12.63
CA PHE A 55 -3.35 8.50 -12.71
C PHE A 55 -3.18 7.16 -12.01
N SER A 56 -4.12 6.79 -11.14
CA SER A 56 -4.17 5.45 -10.56
C SER A 56 -5.61 4.99 -10.36
N VAL A 57 -5.88 3.76 -10.79
CA VAL A 57 -7.13 3.02 -10.57
C VAL A 57 -6.86 1.63 -9.99
N ALA A 58 -5.67 1.46 -9.41
CA ALA A 58 -5.22 0.18 -8.88
C ALA A 58 -6.16 -0.35 -7.78
N TYR A 59 -6.21 -1.66 -7.60
CA TYR A 59 -6.98 -2.32 -6.55
C TYR A 59 -8.47 -1.90 -6.56
N ASN A 60 -9.13 -2.17 -7.68
CA ASN A 60 -10.57 -1.99 -7.90
C ASN A 60 -11.13 -3.24 -8.61
N ASN A 61 -12.40 -3.22 -9.01
CA ASN A 61 -13.03 -4.30 -9.79
C ASN A 61 -13.43 -3.83 -11.20
N LEU A 62 -12.58 -3.03 -11.83
CA LEU A 62 -12.80 -2.52 -13.18
C LEU A 62 -12.57 -3.63 -14.24
N SER A 63 -13.19 -3.46 -15.40
CA SER A 63 -13.19 -4.46 -16.47
C SER A 63 -13.02 -3.86 -17.87
N GLY A 64 -12.60 -4.70 -18.82
CA GLY A 64 -12.44 -4.33 -20.22
C GLY A 64 -11.07 -3.71 -20.53
N PRO A 65 -10.93 -3.07 -21.71
CA PRO A 65 -9.64 -2.54 -22.15
C PRO A 65 -9.21 -1.33 -21.33
N THR A 66 -7.93 -1.28 -20.99
CA THR A 66 -7.23 -0.07 -20.56
C THR A 66 -7.27 1.00 -21.66
N LEU A 67 -7.07 2.25 -21.26
CA LEU A 67 -6.88 3.36 -22.20
C LEU A 67 -5.43 3.51 -22.68
N GLY A 68 -4.54 2.55 -22.37
CA GLY A 68 -3.09 2.68 -22.59
C GLY A 68 -2.62 2.65 -24.05
N LEU A 69 -3.54 2.55 -25.03
CA LEU A 69 -3.24 2.83 -26.44
C LEU A 69 -3.33 4.32 -26.79
N GLN A 70 -3.82 5.14 -25.85
CA GLN A 70 -3.96 6.58 -26.05
C GLN A 70 -2.66 7.30 -25.65
N PRO A 71 -2.18 8.32 -26.40
CA PRO A 71 -0.87 8.98 -26.19
C PRO A 71 -0.59 9.64 -24.82
N GLN A 72 -1.58 9.67 -23.93
CA GLN A 72 -1.42 10.14 -22.55
C GLN A 72 -1.39 8.97 -21.55
N PHE A 73 -2.17 7.91 -21.83
CA PHE A 73 -2.36 6.79 -20.92
C PHE A 73 -1.33 5.67 -21.14
N ASP A 74 -0.60 5.72 -22.25
CA ASP A 74 0.59 4.89 -22.51
C ASP A 74 1.78 5.26 -21.61
N THR A 75 1.81 6.50 -21.09
CA THR A 75 2.84 6.99 -20.15
C THR A 75 2.67 6.48 -18.73
N PHE A 76 1.49 5.96 -18.36
CA PHE A 76 1.22 5.50 -17.01
C PHE A 76 1.71 4.07 -16.80
N ASP A 77 2.41 3.85 -15.69
CA ASP A 77 2.96 2.55 -15.31
C ASP A 77 1.87 1.49 -15.12
N ASN A 78 2.25 0.22 -15.31
CA ASN A 78 1.40 -0.94 -15.05
C ASN A 78 0.79 -0.94 -13.62
N ARG A 79 1.54 -0.44 -12.63
CA ARG A 79 1.09 -0.29 -11.23
C ARG A 79 -0.19 0.52 -11.08
N SER A 80 -0.44 1.46 -12.01
CA SER A 80 -1.64 2.31 -12.02
C SER A 80 -2.92 1.52 -12.30
N TYR A 81 -2.81 0.32 -12.87
CA TYR A 81 -3.94 -0.52 -13.30
C TYR A 81 -4.00 -1.86 -12.56
N GLU A 82 -2.99 -2.18 -11.75
CA GLU A 82 -2.86 -3.44 -11.02
C GLU A 82 -4.03 -3.72 -10.06
N GLY A 83 -4.23 -4.97 -9.66
CA GLY A 83 -5.24 -5.33 -8.67
C GLY A 83 -6.68 -5.26 -9.20
N ASN A 84 -6.86 -5.16 -10.52
CA ASN A 84 -8.15 -5.25 -11.20
C ASN A 84 -8.25 -6.55 -12.01
N PRO A 85 -9.10 -7.51 -11.63
CA PRO A 85 -9.07 -8.87 -12.19
C PRO A 85 -9.53 -8.98 -13.66
N ASN A 86 -10.36 -8.04 -14.12
CA ASN A 86 -11.00 -8.10 -15.44
C ASN A 86 -10.50 -7.02 -16.42
N LEU A 87 -9.45 -6.29 -16.05
CA LEU A 87 -8.81 -5.28 -16.89
C LEU A 87 -7.80 -5.95 -17.83
N CYS A 88 -7.73 -5.46 -19.06
CA CYS A 88 -6.88 -6.04 -20.09
C CYS A 88 -6.35 -4.94 -21.03
N GLY A 89 -5.30 -5.23 -21.81
CA GLY A 89 -4.67 -4.31 -22.76
C GLY A 89 -3.44 -3.59 -22.17
N PRO A 90 -2.55 -3.04 -23.03
CA PRO A 90 -1.35 -2.33 -22.58
C PRO A 90 -1.70 -1.19 -21.61
N PRO A 91 -0.95 -0.94 -20.52
CA PRO A 91 0.34 -1.55 -20.15
C PRO A 91 0.25 -2.91 -19.41
N LEU A 92 -0.95 -3.48 -19.24
CA LEU A 92 -1.11 -4.81 -18.62
C LEU A 92 -0.73 -5.91 -19.61
N SER A 93 -0.22 -7.04 -19.09
CA SER A 93 0.10 -8.24 -19.87
C SER A 93 -1.15 -9.05 -20.29
N GLN A 94 -2.30 -8.79 -19.67
CA GLN A 94 -3.56 -9.47 -19.97
C GLN A 94 -4.12 -9.00 -21.32
N SER A 95 -4.31 -9.90 -22.28
CA SER A 95 -4.88 -9.56 -23.58
C SER A 95 -6.42 -9.52 -23.56
N CYS A 96 -7.03 -8.57 -24.26
CA CYS A 96 -8.49 -8.41 -24.31
C CYS A 96 -9.20 -9.37 -25.28
N PHE A 97 -8.51 -10.38 -25.83
CA PHE A 97 -9.10 -11.29 -26.78
C PHE A 97 -9.89 -12.39 -26.05
N SER A 98 -11.19 -12.18 -25.90
CA SER A 98 -12.14 -13.26 -25.64
C SER A 98 -12.31 -14.08 -26.92
N ASN A 99 -11.76 -15.29 -26.97
CA ASN A 99 -12.29 -16.32 -27.85
C ASN A 99 -12.72 -17.51 -26.99
N HIS A 100 -14.03 -17.59 -26.76
CA HIS A 100 -14.67 -18.90 -26.76
C HIS A 100 -14.37 -19.53 -28.12
N ASP A 101 -13.92 -20.78 -28.10
CA ASP A 101 -13.60 -21.63 -29.26
C ASP A 101 -12.24 -21.37 -29.93
N THR A 102 -11.20 -22.13 -29.52
CA THR A 102 -10.57 -23.19 -30.33
C THR A 102 -9.30 -23.70 -29.61
N LYS A 103 -9.13 -25.01 -29.66
CA LYS A 103 -8.12 -25.84 -28.99
C LYS A 103 -6.76 -25.79 -29.73
N LEU A 104 -5.68 -25.39 -29.02
CA LEU A 104 -4.22 -25.66 -29.23
C LEU A 104 -3.55 -25.19 -30.57
N PRO A 105 -2.20 -25.02 -30.67
CA PRO A 105 -1.14 -25.56 -29.82
C PRO A 105 -0.31 -24.51 -29.04
N SER A 106 0.14 -24.95 -27.86
CA SER A 106 1.21 -24.38 -27.06
C SER A 106 2.52 -24.25 -27.85
N PHE A 107 3.07 -23.03 -27.91
CA PHE A 107 4.49 -22.80 -28.14
C PHE A 107 5.16 -22.54 -26.78
N PRO A 108 6.21 -23.29 -26.40
CA PRO A 108 6.95 -23.05 -25.19
C PRO A 108 8.04 -22.04 -25.49
N ASP A 109 7.75 -20.75 -25.34
CA ASP A 109 8.82 -19.76 -25.23
C ASP A 109 9.21 -19.63 -23.77
N GLY A 110 10.34 -20.28 -23.46
CA GLY A 110 11.08 -20.07 -22.24
C GLY A 110 11.52 -18.62 -22.16
N ALA A 111 10.80 -17.85 -21.36
CA ALA A 111 11.38 -16.79 -20.57
C ALA A 111 11.08 -17.17 -19.12
N GLU A 112 12.12 -17.52 -18.37
CA GLU A 112 12.05 -17.58 -16.91
C GLU A 112 11.77 -16.16 -16.41
N ASP A 113 10.50 -15.79 -16.39
CA ASP A 113 10.04 -14.65 -15.61
C ASP A 113 9.66 -15.20 -14.24
N HIS A 114 10.55 -14.96 -13.28
CA HIS A 114 10.39 -15.32 -11.89
C HIS A 114 9.22 -14.48 -11.35
N ARG A 115 8.00 -14.93 -11.63
CA ARG A 115 6.73 -14.41 -11.12
C ARG A 115 6.74 -14.60 -9.61
N ARG A 116 7.41 -13.67 -8.92
CA ARG A 116 7.20 -13.44 -7.51
C ARG A 116 5.87 -12.74 -7.40
N ASP A 117 4.85 -13.52 -7.08
CA ASP A 117 3.66 -13.01 -6.42
C ASP A 117 4.11 -12.02 -5.34
N GLU A 118 3.64 -10.77 -5.37
CA GLU A 118 3.92 -9.81 -4.30
C GLU A 118 3.51 -10.35 -2.91
N SER A 119 2.57 -11.30 -2.87
CA SER A 119 2.21 -12.03 -1.65
C SER A 119 3.32 -12.94 -1.13
N ILE A 120 4.10 -13.57 -2.01
CA ILE A 120 5.27 -14.39 -1.64
C ILE A 120 6.37 -13.49 -1.09
N ASP A 121 6.60 -12.31 -1.68
CA ASP A 121 7.60 -11.36 -1.15
C ASP A 121 7.22 -10.84 0.25
N PHE A 122 5.95 -10.51 0.49
CA PHE A 122 5.48 -10.12 1.82
C PHE A 122 5.57 -11.25 2.85
N LEU A 123 5.22 -12.48 2.45
CA LEU A 123 5.31 -13.66 3.31
C LEU A 123 6.76 -14.04 3.63
N ILE A 124 7.69 -13.90 2.68
CA ILE A 124 9.12 -14.13 2.89
C ILE A 124 9.70 -13.04 3.81
N LEU A 125 9.34 -11.78 3.60
CA LEU A 125 9.73 -10.68 4.47
C LEU A 125 9.23 -10.90 5.90
N PHE A 126 7.91 -11.08 6.09
CA PHE A 126 7.33 -11.28 7.41
C PHE A 126 7.83 -12.57 8.06
N GLY A 127 7.97 -13.65 7.29
CA GLY A 127 8.52 -14.92 7.75
C GLY A 127 9.96 -14.79 8.23
N SER A 128 10.81 -14.07 7.49
CA SER A 128 12.19 -13.82 7.90
C SER A 128 12.26 -13.01 9.19
N PHE A 129 11.50 -11.91 9.30
CA PHE A 129 11.43 -11.10 10.52
C PHE A 129 10.92 -11.89 11.73
N ALA A 130 9.89 -12.72 11.53
CA ALA A 130 9.37 -13.59 12.59
C ALA A 130 10.42 -14.61 13.05
N LEU A 131 11.15 -15.23 12.14
CA LEU A 131 12.22 -16.16 12.48
C LEU A 131 13.39 -15.47 13.20
N PHE A 132 13.81 -14.28 12.75
CA PHE A 132 14.81 -13.49 13.45
C PHE A 132 14.35 -13.11 14.85
N PHE A 133 13.10 -12.65 15.00
CA PHE A 133 12.54 -12.31 16.31
C PHE A 133 12.55 -13.51 17.25
N VAL A 134 12.12 -14.68 16.77
CA VAL A 134 12.14 -15.92 17.55
C VAL A 134 13.59 -16.26 17.95
N VAL A 135 14.53 -16.32 17.02
CA VAL A 135 15.93 -16.67 17.32
C VAL A 135 16.57 -15.67 18.27
N SER A 136 16.37 -14.37 18.05
CA SER A 136 16.89 -13.31 18.92
C SER A 136 16.26 -13.35 20.32
N PHE A 137 14.95 -13.52 20.41
CA PHE A 137 14.24 -13.57 21.69
C PHE A 137 14.66 -14.79 22.51
N TRP A 138 14.66 -15.98 21.91
CA TRP A 138 15.07 -17.21 22.59
C TRP A 138 16.56 -17.23 22.90
N GLY A 139 17.42 -16.69 22.02
CA GLY A 139 18.84 -16.54 22.28
C GLY A 139 19.12 -15.61 23.45
N PHE A 140 18.47 -14.45 23.49
CA PHE A 140 18.57 -13.51 24.61
C PHE A 140 18.07 -14.13 25.93
N MET A 141 16.91 -14.80 25.89
CA MET A 141 16.37 -15.52 27.06
C MET A 141 17.29 -16.65 27.53
N ALA A 142 17.92 -17.38 26.61
CA ALA A 142 18.90 -18.41 26.95
C ALA A 142 20.16 -17.82 27.61
N VAL A 143 20.67 -16.69 27.11
CA VAL A 143 21.79 -15.97 27.74
C VAL A 143 21.42 -15.53 29.15
N LEU A 144 20.23 -14.93 29.33
CA LEU A 144 19.74 -14.54 30.66
C LEU A 144 19.56 -15.74 31.60
N TYR A 145 19.17 -16.90 31.08
CA TYR A 145 19.00 -18.12 31.86
C TYR A 145 20.35 -18.71 32.32
N PHE A 146 21.32 -18.77 31.42
CA PHE A 146 22.61 -19.41 31.70
C PHE A 146 23.58 -18.52 32.49
N LYS A 147 23.54 -17.20 32.25
CA LYS A 147 24.40 -16.23 32.93
C LYS A 147 23.64 -15.55 34.07
N ARG A 148 23.78 -16.11 35.26
CA ARG A 148 23.16 -15.61 36.50
C ARG A 148 23.52 -14.14 36.80
N ASP A 149 24.72 -13.70 36.42
CA ASP A 149 25.18 -12.31 36.58
C ASP A 149 24.41 -11.32 35.69
N TRP A 150 24.05 -11.75 34.47
CA TRP A 150 23.31 -10.93 33.50
C TRP A 150 21.86 -10.73 33.93
N ARG A 151 21.25 -11.78 34.50
CA ARG A 151 19.92 -11.66 35.11
C ARG A 151 19.91 -10.61 36.22
N PHE A 152 20.89 -10.67 37.12
CA PHE A 152 20.98 -9.72 38.22
C PHE A 152 21.20 -8.30 37.70
N ALA A 153 22.13 -8.11 36.77
CA ALA A 153 22.37 -6.81 36.14
C ALA A 153 21.13 -6.24 35.44
N LEU A 154 20.36 -7.07 34.72
CA LEU A 154 19.11 -6.64 34.07
C LEU A 154 18.07 -6.17 35.09
N PHE A 155 17.84 -6.93 36.16
CA PHE A 155 16.88 -6.54 37.21
C PHE A 155 17.29 -5.26 37.92
N THR A 156 18.57 -5.12 38.28
CA THR A 156 19.08 -3.90 38.89
C THR A 156 18.93 -2.69 37.98
N MET A 157 19.22 -2.85 36.67
CA MET A 157 19.07 -1.75 35.72
C MET A 157 17.60 -1.33 35.54
N VAL A 158 16.67 -2.29 35.52
CA VAL A 158 15.23 -2.02 35.43
C VAL A 158 14.73 -1.29 36.67
N ASP A 159 15.13 -1.74 37.86
CA ASP A 159 14.75 -1.10 39.13
C ASP A 159 15.29 0.33 39.21
N GLU A 160 16.56 0.58 38.86
CA GLU A 160 17.14 1.94 38.84
C GLU A 160 16.42 2.87 37.86
N PHE A 161 16.07 2.38 36.66
CA PHE A 161 15.29 3.16 35.70
C PHE A 161 13.88 3.44 36.20
N GLY A 162 13.23 2.45 36.81
CA GLY A 162 11.91 2.59 37.41
C GLY A 162 11.87 3.68 38.48
N ASP A 163 12.83 3.64 39.41
CA ASP A 163 12.94 4.64 40.48
C ASP A 163 13.26 6.04 39.94
N MET A 164 14.15 6.15 38.96
CA MET A 164 14.45 7.43 38.31
C MET A 164 13.20 8.04 37.65
N ILE A 165 12.43 7.22 36.92
CA ILE A 165 11.19 7.67 36.28
C ILE A 165 10.17 8.07 37.34
N TYR A 166 9.98 7.25 38.37
CA TYR A 166 9.04 7.51 39.47
C TYR A 166 9.34 8.85 40.16
N VAL A 167 10.60 9.10 40.53
CA VAL A 167 11.01 10.36 41.16
C VAL A 167 10.76 11.56 40.24
N ARG A 168 11.10 11.45 38.95
CA ARG A 168 10.84 12.53 37.98
C ARG A 168 9.35 12.85 37.84
N VAL A 169 8.50 11.83 37.76
CA VAL A 169 7.05 11.99 37.68
C VAL A 169 6.51 12.63 38.96
N VAL A 170 6.92 12.16 40.14
CA VAL A 170 6.48 12.71 41.42
C VAL A 170 6.89 14.18 41.56
N LEU A 171 8.13 14.53 41.22
CA LEU A 171 8.61 15.91 41.27
C LEU A 171 7.87 16.80 40.28
N PHE A 172 7.59 16.30 39.08
CA PHE A 172 6.82 17.02 38.06
C PHE A 172 5.38 17.30 38.54
N VAL A 173 4.70 16.29 39.09
CA VAL A 173 3.35 16.44 39.65
C VAL A 173 3.34 17.43 40.82
N ARG A 174 4.35 17.40 41.70
CA ARG A 174 4.47 18.37 42.80
C ARG A 174 4.67 19.80 42.30
N LYS A 175 5.51 20.02 41.29
CA LYS A 175 5.69 21.34 40.65
C LYS A 175 4.38 21.88 40.08
N ILE A 176 3.60 21.05 39.39
CA ILE A 176 2.28 21.44 38.85
C ILE A 176 1.31 21.83 39.98
N ARG A 177 1.26 21.04 41.06
CA ARG A 177 0.37 21.33 42.20
C ARG A 177 0.76 22.60 42.96
N ALA A 178 2.05 22.92 43.04
CA ALA A 178 2.52 24.17 43.63
C ALA A 178 2.12 25.38 42.77
N ALA A 179 2.36 25.33 41.45
CA ALA A 179 1.98 26.41 40.53
C ALA A 179 0.47 26.70 40.49
N ARG A 180 -0.37 25.69 40.76
CA ARG A 180 -1.83 25.86 40.86
C ARG A 180 -2.29 26.45 42.20
N ARG A 181 -1.45 26.45 43.24
CA ARG A 181 -1.79 26.99 44.57
C ARG A 181 -1.45 28.48 44.71
N ASP A 182 -0.54 28.98 43.87
CA ASP A 182 -0.04 30.36 43.88
C ASP A 182 -0.79 31.30 42.90
N ASN A 183 -1.86 30.83 42.25
CA ASN A 183 -2.70 31.56 41.30
C ASN A 183 -4.18 31.43 41.68
#